data_AF-A0A6A5SGV8-F1
#
_entry.id   AF-A0A6A5SGV8-F1
#
_cell.length_a   1.000
_cell.length_b   1.000
_cell.length_c   1.000
_cell.angle_alpha   90.00
_cell.angle_beta   90.00
_cell.angle_gamma   90.00
#
_symmetry.space_group_name_H-M   'P 1'
#
loop_
_entity.id
_entity.type
_entity.pdbx_description
1 polymer ?
#
loop_
_entity_poly.entity_id
_entity_poly.type
_entity_poly.pdbx_seq_one_letter_code
_entity_poly.pdbx_strand_id
1 'polypeptide(L)'
;MSKSGVCNITTPKKARIRGAANFNDAHGIPYYHTDLFKFYGVSKQQGWAILKEGMEKEVPKVFPEKEVLEGFPEMAYDRTHHNNPVVEEQRGKWTKLSPKDLERCDRFLQDVG
;
A
#
# COMPACT_ATOMS: atom_id res chain seq x y z
N MET A 1 17.92 9.13 17.76
CA MET A 1 18.01 8.48 16.44
C MET A 1 17.27 9.32 15.40
N SER A 2 17.99 10.14 14.65
CA SER A 2 17.43 11.05 13.64
C SER A 2 17.47 10.40 12.25
N LYS A 3 16.34 9.90 11.76
CA LYS A 3 16.13 9.66 10.31
C LYS A 3 14.67 9.89 9.90
N SER A 4 14.11 11.04 10.26
CA SER A 4 13.02 11.63 9.45
C SER A 4 13.64 12.37 8.26
N GLY A 5 14.35 11.62 7.41
CA GLY A 5 14.72 12.13 6.10
C GLY A 5 13.43 12.31 5.32
N VAL A 6 13.05 13.57 5.06
CA VAL A 6 11.97 13.89 4.12
C VAL A 6 12.36 13.26 2.79
N CYS A 7 11.76 12.11 2.53
CA CYS A 7 11.88 11.42 1.27
C CYS A 7 11.17 12.30 0.26
N ASN A 8 11.94 13.04 -0.53
CA ASN A 8 11.46 13.86 -1.64
C ASN A 8 10.94 12.94 -2.76
N ILE A 9 9.89 12.18 -2.47
CA ILE A 9 9.18 11.40 -3.46
C ILE A 9 8.41 12.42 -4.29
N THR A 10 8.91 12.61 -5.51
CA THR A 10 8.36 13.54 -6.49
C THR A 10 6.87 13.27 -6.71
N THR A 11 6.08 14.34 -6.84
CA THR A 11 4.64 14.29 -7.20
C THR A 11 4.30 13.31 -8.33
N PRO A 12 5.05 13.20 -9.45
CA PRO A 12 4.77 12.20 -10.48
C PRO A 12 4.93 10.75 -10.01
N LYS A 13 5.93 10.44 -9.18
CA LYS A 13 6.09 9.08 -8.60
C LYS A 13 4.91 8.72 -7.70
N LYS A 14 4.42 9.68 -6.90
CA LYS A 14 3.24 9.48 -6.04
C LYS A 14 2.01 9.15 -6.88
N ALA A 15 1.77 9.90 -7.95
CA ALA A 15 0.65 9.67 -8.86
C ALA A 15 0.72 8.29 -9.54
N ARG A 16 1.92 7.85 -9.97
CA ARG A 16 2.12 6.52 -10.57
C ARG A 16 1.81 5.37 -9.61
N ILE A 17 2.25 5.46 -8.36
CA ILE A 17 1.95 4.44 -7.34
C ILE A 17 0.44 4.33 -7.10
N ARG A 18 -0.26 5.47 -7.01
CA ARG A 18 -1.72 5.50 -6.86
C ARG A 18 -2.42 4.91 -8.08
N GLY A 19 -2.05 5.33 -9.28
CA GLY A 19 -2.63 4.82 -10.53
C GLY A 19 -2.46 3.31 -10.69
N ALA A 20 -1.28 2.78 -10.34
CA ALA A 20 -1.01 1.35 -10.39
C ALA A 20 -1.83 0.55 -9.36
N ALA A 21 -2.02 1.09 -8.15
CA ALA A 21 -2.89 0.48 -7.15
C ALA A 21 -4.35 0.44 -7.63
N ASN A 22 -4.88 1.59 -8.07
CA ASN A 22 -6.25 1.71 -8.57
C ASN A 22 -6.51 0.79 -9.79
N PHE A 23 -5.54 0.68 -10.69
CA PHE A 23 -5.63 -0.22 -11.84
C PHE A 23 -5.73 -1.69 -11.40
N ASN A 24 -4.84 -2.12 -10.50
CA ASN A 24 -4.87 -3.50 -10.02
C ASN A 24 -6.16 -3.83 -9.26
N ASP A 25 -6.66 -2.90 -8.46
CA ASP A 25 -7.93 -3.05 -7.73
C ASP A 25 -9.12 -3.12 -8.70
N ALA A 26 -9.16 -2.24 -9.72
CA ALA A 26 -10.22 -2.23 -10.72
C ALA A 26 -10.25 -3.48 -11.61
N HIS A 27 -9.07 -4.01 -11.94
CA HIS A 27 -8.93 -5.24 -12.74
C HIS A 27 -8.96 -6.52 -11.89
N GLY A 28 -9.07 -6.41 -10.56
CA GLY A 28 -9.10 -7.56 -9.65
C GLY A 28 -7.82 -8.40 -9.67
N ILE A 29 -6.69 -7.80 -10.05
CA ILE A 29 -5.40 -8.49 -10.11
C ILE A 29 -4.86 -8.61 -8.68
N PRO A 30 -4.64 -9.82 -8.14
CA PRO A 30 -4.14 -9.97 -6.78
C PRO A 30 -2.67 -9.52 -6.68
N TYR A 31 -2.40 -8.44 -5.97
CA TYR A 31 -1.05 -7.90 -5.76
C TYR A 31 -0.76 -7.62 -4.29
N TYR A 32 0.54 -7.58 -3.96
CA TYR A 32 0.99 -7.07 -2.67
C TYR A 32 1.42 -5.62 -2.82
N HIS A 33 0.85 -4.74 -1.98
CA HIS A 33 1.24 -3.34 -1.90
C HIS A 33 2.74 -3.15 -1.62
N THR A 34 3.35 -4.08 -0.88
CA THR A 34 4.79 -4.07 -0.62
C THR A 34 5.63 -4.27 -1.88
N ASP A 35 5.16 -5.10 -2.81
CA ASP A 35 5.89 -5.38 -4.05
C ASP A 35 5.75 -4.19 -5.01
N LEU A 36 4.56 -3.55 -5.02
CA LEU A 36 4.34 -2.28 -5.71
C LEU A 36 5.30 -1.19 -5.20
N PHE A 37 5.41 -1.01 -3.88
CA PHE A 37 6.30 0.00 -3.32
C PHE A 37 7.78 -0.29 -3.61
N LYS A 38 8.18 -1.58 -3.56
CA LYS A 38 9.54 -2.00 -3.88
C LYS A 38 9.92 -1.69 -5.33
N PHE A 39 9.01 -1.89 -6.28
CA PHE A 39 9.23 -1.55 -7.69
C PHE A 39 9.55 -0.07 -7.89
N TYR A 40 8.84 0.82 -7.19
CA TYR A 40 9.08 2.26 -7.25
C TYR A 40 10.22 2.76 -6.33
N GLY A 41 10.91 1.85 -5.63
CA GLY A 41 11.98 2.19 -4.68
C GLY A 41 11.50 2.93 -3.43
N VAL A 42 10.22 2.73 -3.05
CA VAL A 42 9.58 3.41 -1.92
C VAL A 42 9.52 2.48 -0.73
N SER A 43 9.82 2.99 0.47
CA SER A 43 9.70 2.19 1.68
C SER A 43 8.22 1.88 2.00
N LYS A 44 7.96 0.80 2.74
CA LYS A 44 6.58 0.41 3.09
C LYS A 44 5.79 1.56 3.74
N GLN A 45 6.40 2.26 4.70
CA GLN A 45 5.74 3.38 5.41
C GLN A 45 5.41 4.54 4.47
N GLN A 46 6.32 4.87 3.56
CA GLN A 46 6.12 5.93 2.58
C GLN A 46 5.04 5.58 1.55
N GLY A 47 5.02 4.32 1.10
CA GLY A 47 4.01 3.85 0.15
C GLY A 47 2.59 4.00 0.68
N TRP A 48 2.36 3.61 1.95
CA TRP A 48 1.07 3.81 2.61
C TRP A 48 0.71 5.29 2.79
N ALA A 49 1.69 6.15 3.13
CA ALA A 49 1.46 7.59 3.23
C ALA A 49 1.02 8.19 1.88
N ILE A 50 1.59 7.73 0.76
CA ILE A 50 1.24 8.18 -0.59
C ILE A 50 -0.19 7.82 -0.96
N LEU A 51 -0.62 6.59 -0.64
CA LEU A 51 -1.99 6.13 -0.90
C LEU A 51 -3.01 6.92 -0.08
N LYS A 52 -2.73 7.12 1.22
CA LYS A 52 -3.60 7.89 2.13
C LYS A 52 -3.76 9.35 1.69
N GLU A 53 -2.67 10.00 1.24
CA GLU A 53 -2.70 11.38 0.73
C GLU A 53 -3.59 11.55 -0.52
N GLY A 54 -3.82 10.49 -1.30
CA GLY A 54 -4.75 10.52 -2.44
C GLY A 54 -6.21 10.46 -2.01
N MET A 55 -6.50 9.63 -1.00
CA MET A 55 -7.85 9.38 -0.49
C MET A 55 -8.43 10.59 0.26
N GLU A 56 -7.58 11.36 0.97
CA GLU A 56 -8.00 12.56 1.72
C GLU A 56 -8.45 13.74 0.83
N LYS A 57 -8.12 13.73 -0.47
CA LYS A 57 -8.46 14.85 -1.39
C LYS A 57 -9.86 14.75 -1.99
N GLU A 58 -10.51 13.60 -1.94
CA GLU A 58 -11.82 13.37 -2.56
C GLU A 58 -13.00 13.59 -1.62
N VAL A 59 -12.75 13.85 -0.33
CA VAL A 59 -13.82 14.17 0.62
C VAL A 59 -13.85 15.68 0.82
N PRO A 60 -14.85 16.41 0.28
CA PRO A 60 -15.12 17.75 0.77
C PRO A 60 -15.30 17.67 2.29
N LYS A 61 -14.59 18.51 3.05
CA LYS A 61 -14.84 18.71 4.49
C LYS A 61 -16.17 19.45 4.72
N VAL A 62 -17.25 18.99 4.10
CA VAL A 62 -18.59 19.38 4.49
C VAL A 62 -18.99 18.38 5.55
N PHE A 63 -18.79 18.77 6.81
CA PHE A 63 -19.45 18.09 7.92
C PHE A 63 -20.93 18.43 7.80
N PRO A 64 -21.85 17.52 7.45
CA PRO A 64 -23.23 17.72 7.87
C PRO A 64 -23.22 17.59 9.40
N GLU A 65 -23.60 18.66 10.06
CA GLU A 65 -23.79 18.65 11.50
C GLU A 65 -24.80 17.57 11.87
N LYS A 66 -24.32 16.54 12.57
CA LYS A 66 -25.05 15.71 13.52
C LYS A 66 -26.41 15.19 13.05
N GLU A 67 -26.40 14.04 12.38
CA GLU A 67 -27.41 13.01 12.66
C GLU A 67 -26.71 11.82 13.30
N VAL A 68 -27.01 11.63 14.58
CA VAL A 68 -26.57 10.52 15.42
C VAL A 68 -27.25 9.27 14.88
N LEU A 69 -26.53 8.48 14.08
CA LEU A 69 -26.99 7.13 13.73
C LEU A 69 -26.56 6.20 14.86
N GLU A 70 -27.47 5.97 15.82
CA GLU A 70 -27.31 5.00 16.90
C GLU A 70 -27.07 3.60 16.30
N GLY A 71 -25.94 2.96 16.64
CA GLY A 71 -25.78 1.51 16.43
C GLY A 71 -24.48 0.96 15.86
N PHE A 72 -23.35 1.69 15.82
CA PHE A 72 -22.06 1.05 15.49
C PHE A 72 -21.30 0.63 16.76
N PRO A 73 -21.09 -0.69 17.01
CA PRO A 73 -20.25 -1.12 18.12
C PRO A 73 -18.80 -0.70 17.85
N GLU A 74 -18.22 0.01 18.81
CA GLU A 74 -16.81 0.36 18.85
C GLU A 74 -15.99 -0.94 18.99
N MET A 75 -15.65 -1.55 17.86
CA MET A 75 -14.80 -2.73 17.82
C MET A 75 -13.36 -2.32 18.13
N ALA A 76 -13.07 -2.17 19.43
CA ALA A 76 -11.73 -2.11 19.97
C ALA A 76 -11.06 -3.48 19.77
N TYR A 77 -10.43 -3.67 18.61
CA TYR A 77 -9.55 -4.81 18.42
C TYR A 77 -8.24 -4.57 19.16
N ASP A 78 -7.98 -5.37 20.19
CA ASP A 78 -6.67 -5.46 20.84
C ASP A 78 -5.59 -5.81 19.79
N ARG A 79 -4.67 -4.87 19.58
CA ARG A 79 -3.78 -4.81 18.41
C ARG A 79 -2.56 -5.74 18.49
N THR A 80 -2.60 -6.83 19.26
CA THR A 80 -1.36 -7.55 19.62
C THR A 80 -1.46 -9.08 19.57
N HIS A 81 -2.05 -9.65 18.51
CA HIS A 81 -1.84 -11.08 18.21
C HIS A 81 -0.39 -11.39 17.76
N HIS A 82 0.39 -10.37 17.37
CA HIS A 82 1.69 -10.55 16.71
C HIS A 82 2.92 -10.42 17.63
N ASN A 83 2.73 -10.24 18.93
CA ASN A 83 3.81 -10.11 19.94
C ASN A 83 3.73 -11.23 21.00
N ASN A 84 3.41 -12.47 20.62
CA ASN A 84 3.39 -13.59 21.55
C ASN A 84 4.77 -14.30 21.56
N PRO A 85 5.57 -14.21 22.65
CA PRO A 85 6.91 -14.82 22.72
C PRO A 85 6.88 -16.36 22.83
N VAL A 86 5.70 -16.97 22.96
CA VAL A 86 5.51 -18.42 23.04
C VAL A 86 5.52 -19.10 21.66
N VAL A 87 5.36 -18.32 20.57
CA VAL A 87 5.26 -18.85 19.20
C VAL A 87 6.53 -18.53 18.43
N GLU A 88 7.30 -19.56 18.06
CA GLU A 88 8.46 -19.38 17.17
C GLU A 88 8.01 -18.92 15.77
N GLU A 89 8.60 -17.83 15.28
CA GLU A 89 8.21 -17.16 14.04
C GLU A 89 8.75 -17.91 12.80
N GLN A 90 7.91 -18.72 12.15
CA GLN A 90 8.30 -19.53 10.99
C GLN A 90 8.19 -18.83 9.61
N ARG A 91 8.28 -17.49 9.54
CA ARG A 91 7.96 -16.77 8.30
C ARG A 91 9.12 -16.70 7.30
N GLY A 92 9.15 -17.66 6.37
CA GLY A 92 9.74 -17.47 5.04
C GLY A 92 8.70 -16.89 4.06
N LYS A 93 9.01 -15.79 3.36
CA LYS A 93 8.12 -15.19 2.35
C LYS A 93 8.06 -16.09 1.11
N TRP A 94 6.88 -16.61 0.78
CA TRP A 94 6.69 -17.31 -0.49
C TRP A 94 6.76 -16.29 -1.64
N THR A 95 7.70 -16.49 -2.56
CA THR A 95 7.77 -15.70 -3.80
C THR A 95 6.65 -16.16 -4.73
N LYS A 96 5.64 -15.30 -4.94
CA LYS A 96 4.50 -15.59 -5.83
C LYS A 96 4.85 -15.62 -7.32
N LEU A 97 5.93 -14.94 -7.70
CA LEU A 97 6.42 -14.87 -9.08
C LEU A 97 7.80 -15.50 -9.13
N SER A 98 8.02 -16.34 -10.14
CA SER A 98 9.34 -16.88 -10.40
C SER A 98 10.23 -15.80 -11.04
N PRO A 99 11.57 -15.89 -10.93
CA PRO A 99 12.48 -14.98 -11.61
C PRO A 99 12.24 -14.90 -13.14
N LYS A 100 11.82 -16.01 -13.76
CA LYS A 100 11.51 -16.07 -15.20
C LYS A 100 10.29 -15.25 -15.58
N ASP A 101 9.30 -15.13 -14.69
CA ASP A 101 8.11 -14.33 -14.95
C ASP A 101 8.45 -12.84 -14.94
N LEU A 102 9.37 -12.43 -14.06
CA LEU A 102 9.88 -11.06 -14.00
C LEU A 102 10.64 -10.67 -15.27
N GLU A 103 11.50 -11.54 -15.79
CA GLU A 103 12.22 -11.31 -17.05
C GLU A 103 11.28 -11.15 -18.25
N ARG A 104 10.18 -11.92 -18.26
CA ARG A 104 9.19 -11.86 -19.34
C ARG A 104 8.42 -10.55 -19.34
N CYS A 105 8.07 -10.04 -18.16
CA CYS A 105 7.43 -8.73 -18.01
C CYS A 105 8.36 -7.60 -18.45
N ASP A 106 9.64 -7.67 -18.11
CA ASP A 106 10.62 -6.64 -18.46
C ASP A 106 10.81 -6.52 -19.98
N ARG A 107 10.90 -7.66 -20.68
CA ARG A 107 11.02 -7.69 -22.15
C ARG A 107 9.79 -7.10 -22.84
N PHE A 108 8.59 -7.45 -22.38
CA PHE A 108 7.36 -6.90 -22.94
C PHE A 108 7.28 -5.38 -22.78
N LEU A 109 7.72 -4.84 -21.64
CA LEU A 109 7.73 -3.39 -21.40
C LEU A 109 8.76 -2.65 -22.26
N GLN A 110 9.84 -3.31 -22.69
CA GLN A 110 10.83 -2.74 -23.60
C GLN A 110 10.33 -2.69 -25.05
N ASP A 111 9.47 -3.63 -25.46
CA ASP A 111 8.92 -3.69 -26.83
C ASP A 111 7.77 -2.69 -27.07
N VAL A 112 7.11 -2.21 -26.00
CA VAL A 112 5.92 -1.34 -26.05
C VAL A 112 6.24 0.13 -25.71
N GLY A 113 7.48 0.42 -25.26
CA GLY A 113 7.97 1.77 -24.97
C GLY A 113 8.59 2.45 -26.20
#